data_AF-A0A7J8R604-F1
#
_entry.id   AF-A0A7J8R604-F1
#
_cell.length_a   1.000
_cell.length_b   1.000
_cell.length_c   1.000
_cell.angle_alpha   90.00
_cell.angle_beta   90.00
_cell.angle_gamma   90.00
#
_symmetry.space_group_name_H-M   'P 1'
#
loop_
_entity.id
_entity.type
_entity.pdbx_description
1 polymer ?
#
loop_
_entity_poly.entity_id
_entity_poly.type
_entity_poly.pdbx_seq_one_letter_code
_entity_poly.pdbx_strand_id
1 'polypeptide(L)'
;MEMAPWIRVLMLLACLWFPASVECMVRHYKFNNYVYNFTLTGQRGSLWYHAHILWLRATVHGAIVILPKRDVPYPFPKPHKEEIVVLGEWWKSDVEAVINEALKSGLAPNVSDAHTINGHPGPVPGCPSKGK
;
A
#
# COMPACT_ATOMS: atom_id res chain seq x y z
N MET A 1 -24.72 -48.99 -13.48
CA MET A 1 -25.81 -48.60 -12.56
C MET A 1 -26.50 -47.39 -13.18
N GLU A 2 -27.61 -47.61 -13.87
CA GLU A 2 -28.38 -46.52 -14.48
C GLU A 2 -29.11 -45.75 -13.38
N MET A 3 -28.83 -44.45 -13.28
CA MET A 3 -29.57 -43.57 -12.38
C MET A 3 -31.01 -43.46 -12.88
N ALA A 4 -31.96 -43.87 -12.04
CA ALA A 4 -33.37 -43.86 -12.36
C ALA A 4 -33.85 -42.45 -12.79
N PRO A 5 -34.71 -42.32 -13.81
CA PRO A 5 -35.09 -41.03 -14.40
C PRO A 5 -35.62 -40.02 -13.39
N TRP A 6 -36.33 -40.50 -12.36
CA TRP A 6 -36.89 -39.66 -11.30
C TRP A 6 -35.82 -38.98 -10.43
N ILE A 7 -34.64 -39.58 -10.29
CA ILE A 7 -33.50 -39.00 -9.55
C ILE A 7 -32.97 -37.76 -10.27
N ARG A 8 -32.95 -37.78 -11.62
CA ARG A 8 -32.53 -36.62 -12.43
C ARG A 8 -33.52 -35.46 -12.30
N VAL A 9 -34.81 -35.77 -12.26
CA VAL A 9 -35.87 -34.77 -12.06
C VAL A 9 -35.77 -34.16 -10.65
N LEU A 10 -35.52 -34.98 -9.63
CA LEU A 10 -35.36 -34.50 -8.25
C LEU A 10 -34.14 -33.59 -8.08
N MET A 11 -33.01 -33.93 -8.71
CA MET A 11 -31.81 -33.09 -8.70
C MET A 11 -32.03 -31.74 -9.42
N LEU A 12 -32.75 -31.74 -10.55
CA LEU A 12 -33.08 -30.51 -11.28
C LEU A 12 -34.04 -29.61 -10.50
N LEU A 13 -35.05 -30.19 -9.86
CA LEU A 13 -35.97 -29.42 -9.01
C LEU A 13 -35.26 -28.85 -7.77
N ALA A 14 -34.32 -29.59 -7.18
CA ALA A 14 -33.50 -29.07 -6.07
C ALA A 14 -32.63 -27.88 -6.50
N CYS A 15 -31.99 -27.93 -7.68
CA CYS A 15 -31.21 -26.80 -8.21
C CYS A 15 -32.06 -25.57 -8.54
N LEU A 16 -33.36 -25.72 -8.80
CA LEU A 16 -34.28 -24.63 -9.10
C LEU A 16 -34.97 -24.05 -7.85
N TRP A 17 -35.01 -24.79 -6.74
CA TRP A 17 -35.62 -24.37 -5.48
C TRP A 17 -34.66 -23.69 -4.50
N PHE A 18 -33.35 -23.91 -4.65
CA PHE A 18 -32.33 -23.21 -3.89
C PHE A 18 -31.66 -22.18 -4.79
N PRO A 19 -32.11 -20.91 -4.81
CA PRO A 19 -31.32 -19.86 -5.44
C PRO A 19 -29.94 -19.89 -4.79
N ALA A 20 -28.89 -20.02 -5.61
CA ALA A 20 -27.53 -19.89 -5.13
C ALA A 20 -27.42 -18.49 -4.50
N SER A 21 -27.37 -18.43 -3.17
CA SER A 21 -27.14 -17.20 -2.43
C SER A 21 -25.76 -16.68 -2.84
N VAL A 22 -25.73 -15.73 -3.78
CA VAL A 22 -24.54 -14.92 -4.00
C VAL A 22 -24.45 -13.96 -2.83
N GLU A 23 -23.77 -14.40 -1.77
CA GLU A 23 -23.36 -13.52 -0.69
C GLU A 23 -22.32 -12.55 -1.25
N CYS A 24 -22.78 -11.40 -1.71
CA CYS A 24 -21.91 -10.27 -1.98
C CYS A 24 -21.34 -9.80 -0.64
N MET A 25 -20.04 -9.89 -0.46
CA MET A 25 -19.37 -9.35 0.73
C MET A 25 -19.44 -7.82 0.70
N VAL A 26 -20.50 -7.26 1.29
CA VAL A 26 -20.60 -5.81 1.54
C VAL A 26 -19.65 -5.48 2.68
N ARG A 27 -18.48 -4.92 2.36
CA ARG A 27 -17.56 -4.40 3.38
C ARG A 27 -18.13 -3.12 3.98
N HIS A 28 -18.55 -3.18 5.23
CA HIS A 28 -18.86 -2.01 6.03
C HIS A 28 -17.56 -1.39 6.56
N TYR A 29 -17.21 -0.20 6.07
CA TYR A 29 -16.05 0.55 6.57
C TYR A 29 -16.50 1.58 7.61
N LYS A 30 -15.94 1.50 8.82
CA LYS A 30 -16.09 2.55 9.85
C LYS A 30 -14.92 3.52 9.72
N PHE A 31 -15.18 4.73 9.23
CA PHE A 31 -14.16 5.77 9.10
C PHE A 31 -14.06 6.56 10.40
N ASN A 32 -12.89 6.50 11.04
CA ASN A 32 -12.53 7.38 12.15
C ASN A 32 -11.50 8.38 11.64
N ASN A 33 -11.71 9.67 11.91
CA ASN A 33 -10.77 10.73 11.53
C ASN A 33 -10.00 11.19 12.76
N TYR A 34 -8.71 11.43 12.61
CA TYR A 34 -7.85 11.94 13.67
C TYR A 34 -7.04 13.14 13.17
N VAL A 35 -6.88 14.15 14.02
CA VAL A 35 -6.12 15.37 13.70
C VAL A 35 -4.82 15.35 14.48
N TYR A 36 -3.70 15.33 13.76
CA TYR A 36 -2.37 15.48 14.35
C TYR A 36 -2.05 16.98 14.50
N ASN A 37 -1.83 17.43 15.73
CA ASN A 37 -1.40 18.79 16.03
C ASN A 37 -0.04 18.77 16.73
N PHE A 38 0.96 19.36 16.09
CA PHE A 38 2.32 19.45 16.61
C PHE A 38 2.96 20.78 16.21
N THR A 39 3.92 21.23 17.01
CA THR A 39 4.68 22.46 16.74
C THR A 39 6.09 22.11 16.29
N LEU A 40 6.51 22.68 15.17
CA LEU A 40 7.87 22.52 14.66
C LEU A 40 8.78 23.58 15.29
N THR A 41 9.57 23.17 16.29
CA THR A 41 10.49 24.05 17.01
C THR A 41 11.94 23.67 16.71
N GLY A 42 12.76 24.66 16.36
CA GLY A 42 14.20 24.48 16.13
C GLY A 42 14.60 23.61 14.93
N GLN A 43 13.67 23.00 14.20
CA GLN A 43 13.96 22.17 13.03
C GLN A 43 13.91 22.98 11.74
N ARG A 44 14.82 22.65 10.81
CA ARG A 44 14.93 23.22 9.47
C ARG A 44 15.57 22.18 8.55
N GLY A 45 15.05 22.05 7.33
CA GLY A 45 15.55 21.09 6.35
C GLY A 45 14.53 20.01 6.00
N SER A 46 15.01 18.81 5.65
CA SER A 46 14.17 17.71 5.17
C SER A 46 13.88 16.72 6.29
N LEU A 47 12.59 16.51 6.56
CA LEU A 47 12.05 15.47 7.42
C LEU A 47 11.13 14.58 6.59
N TRP A 48 10.49 13.61 7.25
CA TRP A 48 9.55 12.69 6.62
C TRP A 48 8.52 12.21 7.65
N TYR A 49 7.37 11.78 7.14
CA TYR A 49 6.37 11.05 7.89
C TYR A 49 6.22 9.65 7.32
N HIS A 50 5.78 8.71 8.15
CA HIS A 50 5.39 7.39 7.73
C HIS A 50 4.32 6.82 8.66
N ALA A 51 3.50 5.90 8.17
CA ALA A 51 2.60 5.15 9.04
C ALA A 51 3.43 4.40 10.10
N HIS A 52 2.97 4.46 11.35
CA HIS A 52 3.62 3.79 12.48
C HIS A 52 2.73 2.65 13.02
N ILE A 53 2.11 1.93 12.11
CA ILE A 53 1.30 0.75 12.37
C ILE A 53 1.60 -0.31 11.32
N LEU A 54 1.90 -1.51 11.79
CA LEU A 54 2.28 -2.66 10.95
C LEU A 54 3.39 -2.27 9.96
N TRP A 55 3.39 -2.88 8.77
CA TRP A 55 4.34 -2.59 7.70
C TRP A 55 3.80 -1.56 6.68
N LEU A 56 2.74 -0.81 7.04
CA LEU A 56 2.12 0.15 6.13
C LEU A 56 3.05 1.31 5.75
N ARG A 57 4.15 1.53 6.48
CA ARG A 57 5.20 2.48 6.06
C ARG A 57 5.79 2.16 4.68
N ALA A 58 5.65 0.93 4.18
CA ALA A 58 6.09 0.56 2.84
C ALA A 58 5.36 1.35 1.73
N THR A 59 4.11 1.77 1.98
CA THR A 59 3.30 2.52 1.00
C THR A 59 2.81 3.87 1.51
N VAL A 60 2.68 4.03 2.84
CA VAL A 60 2.19 5.25 3.49
C VAL A 60 3.36 5.99 4.13
N HIS A 61 3.98 6.86 3.35
CA HIS A 61 5.08 7.73 3.77
C HIS A 61 5.18 8.96 2.86
N GLY A 62 5.94 9.96 3.29
CA GLY A 62 6.24 11.13 2.47
C GLY A 62 7.20 12.10 3.14
N ALA A 63 7.70 13.07 2.38
CA ALA A 63 8.63 14.07 2.89
C ALA A 63 7.90 15.27 3.52
N ILE A 64 8.55 15.90 4.49
CA ILE A 64 8.17 17.17 5.10
C ILE A 64 9.35 18.12 4.91
N VAL A 65 9.18 19.17 4.11
CA VAL A 65 10.23 20.16 3.85
C VAL A 65 9.97 21.38 4.72
N ILE A 66 10.88 21.65 5.68
CA ILE A 66 10.83 22.83 6.54
C ILE A 66 11.77 23.88 5.97
N LEU A 67 11.17 24.85 5.28
CA LEU A 67 11.86 25.99 4.73
C LEU A 67 12.38 26.93 5.83
N PRO A 68 13.32 27.81 5.48
CA PRO A 68 13.80 28.84 6.40
C PRO A 68 12.64 29.72 6.87
N LYS A 69 12.73 30.23 8.10
CA LYS A 69 11.82 31.30 8.54
C LYS A 69 11.93 32.47 7.58
N ARG A 70 10.83 33.22 7.44
CA ARG A 70 10.80 34.46 6.66
C ARG A 70 11.96 35.36 7.08
N ASP A 71 12.64 35.94 6.09
CA ASP A 71 13.78 36.84 6.27
C ASP A 71 15.05 36.20 6.87
N VAL A 72 15.08 34.88 7.05
CA VAL A 72 16.29 34.13 7.43
C VAL A 72 16.82 33.38 6.20
N PRO A 73 17.98 33.76 5.63
CA PRO A 73 18.52 33.08 4.45
C PRO A 73 19.02 31.67 4.78
N TYR A 74 19.30 30.89 3.73
CA TYR A 74 20.12 29.68 3.83
C TYR A 74 21.52 30.01 4.33
N PRO A 75 22.15 29.10 5.13
CA PRO A 75 23.57 29.24 5.47
C PRO A 75 24.49 28.99 4.26
N PHE A 76 23.91 28.78 3.08
CA PHE A 76 24.53 28.56 1.79
C PHE A 76 23.78 29.37 0.71
N PRO A 77 24.35 29.57 -0.49
CA PRO A 77 23.67 30.24 -1.59
C PRO A 77 22.33 29.58 -1.92
N LYS A 78 21.28 30.38 -2.13
CA LYS A 78 19.94 29.85 -2.42
C LYS A 78 20.00 28.94 -3.65
N PRO A 79 19.53 27.68 -3.55
CA PRO A 79 19.53 26.77 -4.67
C PRO A 79 18.57 27.27 -5.77
N HIS A 80 18.93 27.00 -7.03
CA HIS A 80 18.07 27.32 -8.18
C HIS A 80 16.78 26.48 -8.18
N LYS A 81 16.88 25.23 -7.68
CA LYS A 81 15.78 24.27 -7.61
C LYS A 81 15.98 23.34 -6.42
N GLU A 82 14.87 22.96 -5.79
CA GLU A 82 14.82 21.97 -4.71
C GLU A 82 13.87 20.85 -5.15
N GLU A 83 14.28 19.60 -4.99
CA GLU A 83 13.51 18.42 -5.39
C GLU A 83 13.49 17.37 -4.28
N ILE A 84 12.36 16.69 -4.13
CA ILE A 84 12.19 15.64 -3.14
C ILE A 84 12.56 14.30 -3.79
N VAL A 85 13.49 13.57 -3.16
CA VAL A 85 13.90 12.23 -3.58
C VAL A 85 13.62 11.26 -2.43
N VAL A 86 12.59 10.45 -2.59
CA VAL A 86 12.20 9.39 -1.65
C VAL A 86 12.70 8.06 -2.16
N LEU A 87 13.52 7.38 -1.36
CA LEU A 87 13.95 6.02 -1.62
C LEU A 87 13.02 5.06 -0.90
N GLY A 88 12.60 4.00 -1.60
CA GLY A 88 11.64 3.04 -1.06
C GLY A 88 11.82 1.65 -1.63
N GLU A 89 10.99 0.74 -1.15
CA GLU A 89 10.92 -0.65 -1.58
C GLU A 89 9.50 -0.98 -2.03
N TRP A 90 9.38 -1.90 -2.97
CA TRP A 90 8.11 -2.33 -3.55
C TRP A 90 8.03 -3.85 -3.58
N TRP A 91 6.87 -4.37 -3.16
CA TRP A 91 6.52 -5.78 -3.27
C TRP A 91 5.35 -5.93 -4.23
N LYS A 92 5.40 -6.98 -5.06
CA LYS A 92 4.29 -7.41 -5.91
C LYS A 92 3.17 -8.04 -5.08
N SER A 93 3.54 -8.71 -4.00
CA SER A 93 2.61 -9.26 -3.00
C SER A 93 2.14 -8.18 -2.02
N ASP A 94 0.99 -8.41 -1.39
CA ASP A 94 0.52 -7.56 -0.28
C ASP A 94 1.57 -7.58 0.85
N VAL A 95 2.03 -6.38 1.24
CA VAL A 95 3.04 -6.19 2.28
C VAL A 95 2.60 -6.79 3.61
N GLU A 96 1.29 -6.73 3.93
CA GLU A 96 0.78 -7.36 5.15
C GLU A 96 0.84 -8.90 5.06
N ALA A 97 0.62 -9.47 3.87
CA ALA A 97 0.76 -10.91 3.68
C ALA A 97 2.23 -11.36 3.85
N VAL A 98 3.18 -10.59 3.31
CA VAL A 98 4.63 -10.87 3.44
C VAL A 98 5.06 -10.93 4.90
N ILE A 99 4.68 -9.92 5.71
CA ILE A 99 5.05 -9.93 7.14
C ILE A 99 4.28 -10.99 7.93
N ASN A 100 3.00 -11.25 7.59
CA ASN A 100 2.23 -12.29 8.27
C ASN A 100 2.80 -13.70 8.02
N GLU A 101 3.33 -13.97 6.82
CA GLU A 101 4.03 -15.21 6.51
C GLU A 101 5.33 -15.34 7.30
N ALA A 102 6.13 -14.28 7.35
CA ALA A 102 7.37 -14.24 8.13
C ALA A 102 7.11 -14.49 9.63
N LEU A 103 6.09 -13.84 10.20
CA LEU A 103 5.72 -14.02 11.60
C LEU A 103 5.22 -15.43 11.91
N LYS A 104 4.48 -16.06 10.98
CA LYS A 104 3.99 -17.44 11.16
C LYS A 104 5.10 -18.48 11.01
N SER A 105 6.01 -18.27 10.06
CA SER A 105 7.11 -19.21 9.79
C SER A 105 8.30 -19.03 10.75
N GLY A 106 8.44 -17.85 11.37
CA GLY A 106 9.63 -17.49 12.15
C GLY A 106 10.86 -17.19 11.30
N LEU A 107 10.73 -17.15 9.97
CA LEU A 107 11.79 -16.84 9.03
C LEU A 107 11.82 -15.34 8.69
N ALA A 108 12.88 -14.91 8.02
CA ALA A 108 12.96 -13.54 7.51
C ALA A 108 11.87 -13.27 6.46
N PRO A 109 11.33 -12.04 6.39
CA PRO A 109 10.42 -11.64 5.33
C PRO A 109 11.06 -11.72 3.94
N ASN A 110 10.23 -11.94 2.92
CA ASN A 110 10.70 -11.91 1.53
C ASN A 110 11.30 -10.54 1.16
N VAL A 111 12.40 -10.58 0.43
CA VAL A 111 13.05 -9.38 -0.13
C VAL A 111 12.09 -8.67 -1.09
N SER A 112 12.20 -7.35 -1.19
CA SER A 112 11.42 -6.54 -2.11
C SER A 112 11.67 -6.92 -3.58
N ASP A 113 10.63 -6.82 -4.40
CA ASP A 113 10.72 -7.09 -5.84
C ASP A 113 11.43 -5.95 -6.57
N ALA A 114 11.39 -4.73 -6.03
CA ALA A 114 12.11 -3.59 -6.57
C ALA A 114 12.43 -2.52 -5.51
N HIS A 115 13.54 -1.82 -5.71
CA HIS A 115 13.79 -0.53 -5.09
C HIS A 115 13.19 0.59 -5.95
N THR A 116 12.68 1.63 -5.30
CA THR A 116 12.00 2.73 -5.98
C THR A 116 12.62 4.08 -5.66
N ILE A 117 12.61 4.98 -6.65
CA ILE A 117 12.84 6.41 -6.48
C ILE A 117 11.52 7.12 -6.73
N ASN A 118 11.01 7.85 -5.74
CA ASN A 118 9.71 8.52 -5.78
C ASN A 118 8.56 7.57 -6.18
N GLY A 119 8.59 6.33 -5.67
CA GLY A 119 7.58 5.30 -5.96
C GLY A 119 7.72 4.64 -7.33
N HIS A 120 8.76 4.97 -8.11
CA HIS A 120 9.03 4.36 -9.40
C HIS A 120 10.23 3.41 -9.35
N PRO A 121 10.07 2.14 -9.79
CA PRO A 121 11.18 1.19 -9.86
C PRO A 121 12.14 1.44 -11.04
N GLY A 122 11.84 2.42 -11.89
CA GLY A 122 12.55 2.65 -13.15
C GLY A 122 12.06 1.72 -14.28
N PRO A 123 12.85 1.56 -15.35
CA PRO A 123 12.51 0.64 -16.45
C PRO A 123 12.55 -0.82 -15.98
N VAL A 124 11.42 -1.52 -16.05
CA VAL A 124 11.30 -2.92 -15.67
C VAL A 124 10.95 -3.77 -16.91
N PRO A 125 11.67 -4.88 -17.18
CA PRO A 125 11.34 -5.77 -18.30
C PRO A 125 9.90 -6.29 -18.21
N GLY A 126 9.16 -6.23 -19.32
CA GLY A 126 7.79 -6.75 -19.40
C GLY A 126 6.69 -5.81 -18.87
N CYS A 127 7.04 -4.63 -18.35
CA CYS A 127 6.10 -3.58 -18.00
C CYS A 127 6.24 -2.43 -19.00
N PRO A 128 5.23 -2.14 -19.86
CA PRO A 128 5.30 -1.00 -20.75
C PRO A 128 5.33 0.28 -19.92
N SER A 129 6.46 0.99 -19.93
CA SER A 129 6.53 2.33 -19.36
C SER A 129 5.70 3.25 -20.24
N LYS A 130 4.55 3.69 -19.75
CA LYS A 130 3.96 4.93 -20.27
C LYS A 130 4.84 6.06 -19.72
N GLY A 131 5.88 6.41 -20.47
CA GLY A 131 6.62 7.65 -20.25
C GLY A 131 5.62 8.80 -20.20
N LYS A 132 5.72 9.64 -19.19
CA LYS A 132 5.06 10.95 -19.19
C LYS A 132 5.84 11.91 -20.07
#